data_AF-A0A356AZ26-F1
#
_entry.id   AF-A0A356AZ26-F1
#
_cell.length_a   1.000
_cell.length_b   1.000
_cell.length_c   1.000
_cell.angle_alpha   90.00
_cell.angle_beta   90.00
_cell.angle_gamma   90.00
#
_symmetry.space_group_name_H-M   'P 1'
#
loop_
_entity.id
_entity.type
_entity.pdbx_description
1 polymer ?
#
loop_
_entity_poly.entity_id
_entity_poly.type
_entity_poly.pdbx_seq_one_letter_code
_entity_poly.pdbx_strand_id
1 'polypeptide(L)'
;DANLTYKIYRSTAPGLPISAYGDLSAFKLYMVDVGLLRRLALLAPSAFGEGNRLFVEFKGALSENYVLQALGNQFEALPRYWTVENPRYEVDF
;
A
#
# COMPACT_ATOMS: atom_id res chain seq x y z
N ASP A 1 14.76 12.99 7.00
CA ASP A 1 13.70 11.98 6.86
C ASP A 1 14.32 10.61 7.02
N ALA A 2 13.71 9.69 7.75
CA ALA A 2 14.28 8.35 7.99
C ALA A 2 13.88 7.31 6.93
N ASN A 3 13.12 7.72 5.90
CA ASN A 3 12.57 6.86 4.83
C ASN A 3 11.97 5.55 5.37
N LEU A 4 11.14 5.65 6.42
CA LEU A 4 10.51 4.49 7.06
C LEU A 4 9.13 4.16 6.48
N THR A 5 8.61 5.01 5.59
CA THR A 5 7.30 4.84 4.96
C THR A 5 7.33 5.25 3.49
N TYR A 6 6.41 4.66 2.72
CA TYR A 6 6.04 5.07 1.38
C TYR A 6 4.70 5.79 1.41
N LYS A 7 4.64 6.94 0.74
CA LYS A 7 3.40 7.67 0.49
C LYS A 7 2.97 7.45 -0.96
N ILE A 8 1.86 6.75 -1.15
CA ILE A 8 1.31 6.40 -2.46
C ILE A 8 0.08 7.27 -2.69
N TYR A 9 0.20 8.24 -3.60
CA TYR A 9 -0.88 9.16 -3.90
C TYR A 9 -1.90 8.55 -4.86
N ARG A 10 -3.14 9.03 -4.75
CA ARG A 10 -4.19 8.69 -5.71
C ARG A 10 -3.86 9.31 -7.06
N SER A 11 -3.99 8.54 -8.14
CA SER A 11 -3.97 9.09 -9.48
C SER A 11 -5.36 9.62 -9.87
N THR A 12 -5.39 10.83 -10.44
CA THR A 12 -6.61 11.47 -10.95
C THR A 12 -6.92 11.09 -12.40
N ALA A 13 -5.90 10.70 -13.17
CA ALA A 13 -6.04 10.26 -14.56
C ALA A 13 -4.87 9.34 -14.97
N PRO A 14 -5.05 8.46 -15.98
CA PRO A 14 -4.02 7.49 -16.39
C PRO A 14 -2.94 8.07 -17.33
N GLY A 15 -2.58 9.35 -17.20
CA GLY A 15 -1.63 10.01 -18.09
C GLY A 15 -0.15 9.82 -17.71
N LEU A 16 0.75 10.24 -18.61
CA LEU A 16 2.20 10.24 -18.40
C LEU A 16 2.78 11.67 -18.39
N PRO A 17 3.83 11.95 -17.58
CA PRO A 17 4.37 11.07 -16.55
C PRO A 17 3.36 10.90 -15.41
N ILE A 18 3.24 9.69 -14.86
CA ILE A 18 2.20 9.34 -13.86
C ILE A 18 2.24 10.25 -12.61
N SER A 19 3.42 10.80 -12.31
CA SER A 19 3.64 11.73 -11.22
C SER A 19 2.87 13.05 -11.34
N ALA A 20 2.55 13.48 -12.56
CA ALA A 20 1.82 14.72 -12.83
C ALA A 20 0.34 14.65 -12.44
N TYR A 21 -0.21 13.43 -12.26
CA TYR A 21 -1.63 13.21 -12.01
C TYR A 21 -1.94 12.85 -10.56
N GLY A 22 -0.98 13.02 -9.64
CA GLY A 22 -1.18 12.75 -8.22
C GLY A 22 -2.09 13.76 -7.53
N ASP A 23 -3.11 13.28 -6.83
CA ASP A 23 -3.92 14.07 -5.90
C ASP A 23 -3.16 14.25 -4.58
N LEU A 24 -2.69 15.47 -4.31
CA LEU A 24 -1.93 15.78 -3.10
C LEU A 24 -2.77 15.72 -1.81
N SER A 25 -4.10 15.70 -1.92
CA SER A 25 -5.02 15.61 -0.78
C SER A 25 -5.33 14.15 -0.37
N ALA A 26 -5.01 13.18 -1.23
CA ALA A 26 -5.38 11.78 -1.04
C ALA A 26 -4.17 10.84 -1.22
N PHE A 27 -3.82 10.10 -0.17
CA PHE A 27 -2.74 9.14 -0.20
C PHE A 27 -3.01 7.94 0.72
N LYS A 28 -2.40 6.81 0.38
CA LYS A 28 -2.21 5.66 1.26
C LYS A 28 -0.79 5.66 1.82
N LEU A 29 -0.63 5.19 3.05
CA LEU A 29 0.66 5.11 3.73
C LEU A 29 1.03 3.64 3.91
N TYR A 30 2.24 3.29 3.52
CA TYR A 30 2.80 1.95 3.62
C TYR A 30 4.14 1.98 4.37
N MET A 31 4.45 0.92 5.10
CA MET A 31 5.74 0.74 5.76
C MET A 31 6.76 0.19 4.76
N VAL A 32 8.05 0.54 4.94
CA VAL A 32 9.14 -0.02 4.13
C VAL A 32 9.39 -1.51 4.35
N ASP A 33 8.76 -2.11 5.36
CA ASP A 33 8.88 -3.52 5.65
C ASP A 33 7.57 -4.06 6.23
N VAL A 34 7.17 -5.24 5.78
CA VAL A 34 5.91 -5.89 6.21
C VAL A 34 6.00 -6.33 7.67
N GLY A 35 7.18 -6.71 8.16
CA GLY A 35 7.44 -7.04 9.55
C GLY A 35 7.32 -5.84 10.49
N LEU A 36 7.72 -4.64 10.04
CA LEU A 36 7.48 -3.38 10.75
C LEU A 36 5.97 -3.10 10.87
N LEU A 37 5.21 -3.21 9.77
CA LEU A 37 3.76 -3.05 9.80
C LEU A 37 3.10 -4.04 10.76
N ARG A 38 3.46 -5.32 10.70
CA ARG A 38 2.99 -6.35 11.65
C ARG A 38 3.25 -5.94 13.10
N ARG A 39 4.46 -5.47 13.41
CA ARG A 39 4.82 -5.08 14.78
C ARG A 39 4.00 -3.89 15.26
N LEU A 40 3.78 -2.89 14.40
CA LEU A 40 2.94 -1.73 14.71
C LEU A 40 1.46 -2.09 14.85
N ALA A 41 0.99 -3.08 14.10
CA ALA A 41 -0.34 -3.69 14.24
C ALA A 41 -0.47 -4.61 15.48
N LEU A 42 0.58 -4.71 16.32
CA LEU A 42 0.63 -5.54 17.52
C LEU A 42 0.35 -7.03 17.27
N LEU A 43 0.64 -7.51 16.06
CA LEU A 43 0.44 -8.91 15.70
C LEU A 43 1.64 -9.75 16.12
N ALA A 44 1.38 -10.88 16.78
CA ALA A 44 2.41 -11.88 17.07
C ALA A 44 3.04 -12.40 15.77
N PRO A 45 4.34 -12.78 15.76
CA PRO A 45 4.96 -13.37 14.57
C PRO A 45 4.22 -14.62 14.07
N SER A 46 3.63 -15.39 14.98
CA SER A 46 2.85 -16.58 14.67
C SER A 46 1.55 -16.29 13.91
N ALA A 47 1.09 -15.03 13.85
CA ALA A 47 -0.10 -14.64 13.10
C ALA A 47 -0.03 -15.00 11.61
N PHE A 48 1.17 -15.03 11.01
CA PHE A 48 1.36 -15.47 9.62
C PHE A 48 1.19 -16.98 9.43
N GLY A 49 1.53 -17.78 10.44
CA GLY A 49 1.49 -19.25 10.36
C GLY A 49 0.19 -19.85 10.89
N GLU A 50 -0.48 -19.19 11.85
CA GLU A 50 -1.64 -19.75 12.55
C GLU A 50 -2.97 -19.57 11.80
N GLY A 51 -3.02 -18.75 10.73
CA GLY A 51 -4.24 -18.56 9.92
C GLY A 51 -5.46 -18.03 10.67
N ASN A 52 -5.31 -17.64 11.94
CA ASN A 52 -6.38 -17.34 12.88
C ASN A 52 -7.04 -15.98 12.58
N ARG A 53 -8.14 -15.67 13.26
CA ARG A 53 -8.97 -14.46 13.17
C ARG A 53 -8.17 -13.15 13.17
N LEU A 54 -7.03 -13.12 13.86
CA LEU A 54 -6.08 -12.00 13.90
C LEU A 54 -5.50 -11.65 12.52
N PHE A 55 -5.41 -12.62 11.60
CA PHE A 55 -4.97 -12.37 10.24
C PHE A 55 -6.09 -11.71 9.43
N VAL A 56 -7.35 -12.12 9.60
CA VAL A 56 -8.50 -11.71 8.77
C VAL A 56 -8.65 -10.19 8.63
N GLU A 57 -8.49 -9.44 9.72
CA GLU A 57 -8.64 -7.98 9.71
C GLU A 57 -7.45 -7.26 9.04
N PHE A 58 -6.24 -7.83 9.13
CA PHE A 58 -5.01 -7.21 8.64
C PHE A 58 -4.47 -7.80 7.33
N LYS A 59 -5.12 -8.83 6.74
CA LYS A 59 -4.63 -9.47 5.50
C LYS A 59 -4.48 -8.45 4.38
N GLY A 60 -5.45 -7.55 4.22
CA GLY A 60 -5.43 -6.52 3.16
C GLY A 60 -4.21 -5.62 3.29
N ALA A 61 -4.09 -4.94 4.44
CA ALA A 61 -2.96 -4.03 4.70
C ALA A 61 -1.59 -4.71 4.59
N LEU A 62 -1.42 -5.93 5.12
CA LEU A 62 -0.16 -6.67 5.00
C LEU A 62 0.13 -7.10 3.55
N SER A 63 -0.90 -7.51 2.81
CA SER A 63 -0.76 -7.94 1.41
C SER A 63 -0.45 -6.76 0.49
N GLU A 64 -1.18 -5.65 0.62
CA GLU A 64 -0.89 -4.42 -0.14
C GLU A 64 0.53 -3.90 0.16
N ASN A 65 0.93 -3.89 1.44
CA ASN A 65 2.28 -3.48 1.82
C ASN A 65 3.35 -4.40 1.21
N TYR A 66 3.11 -5.72 1.19
CA TYR A 66 3.99 -6.69 0.56
C TYR A 66 4.10 -6.46 -0.96
N VAL A 67 2.96 -6.27 -1.63
CA VAL A 67 2.93 -6.01 -3.08
C VAL A 67 3.68 -4.72 -3.42
N LEU A 68 3.51 -3.64 -2.65
CA LEU A 68 4.26 -2.42 -2.87
C LEU A 68 5.78 -2.63 -2.73
N GLN A 69 6.23 -3.35 -1.70
CA GLN A 69 7.66 -3.66 -1.53
C GLN A 69 8.21 -4.49 -2.70
N ALA A 70 7.39 -5.39 -3.26
CA ALA A 70 7.76 -6.18 -4.42
C ALA A 70 7.83 -5.34 -5.72
N LEU A 71 6.89 -4.40 -5.91
CA LEU A 71 6.82 -3.55 -7.12
C LEU A 71 7.83 -2.40 -7.11
N GLY A 72 8.15 -1.84 -5.93
CA GLY A 72 9.03 -0.67 -5.80
C GLY A 72 10.45 -0.89 -6.36
N ASN A 73 10.88 -2.15 -6.49
CA ASN A 73 12.18 -2.51 -7.05
C ASN A 73 12.12 -2.91 -8.55
N GLN A 74 10.95 -2.90 -9.18
CA GLN A 74 10.76 -3.37 -10.56
C GLN A 74 10.66 -2.24 -11.58
N PHE A 75 10.31 -1.02 -11.16
CA PHE A 75 10.08 0.12 -12.04
C PHE A 75 10.74 1.39 -11.50
N GLU A 76 11.10 2.31 -12.39
CA GLU A 76 11.65 3.62 -12.00
C GLU A 76 10.60 4.54 -11.36
N ALA A 77 9.33 4.36 -11.73
CA ALA A 77 8.21 5.13 -11.20
C ALA A 77 7.59 4.44 -9.99
N LEU A 78 7.29 5.23 -8.95
CA LEU A 78 6.49 4.73 -7.83
C LEU A 78 5.06 4.41 -8.27
N PRO A 79 4.49 3.27 -7.85
CA PRO A 79 3.09 2.95 -8.07
C PRO A 79 2.13 4.04 -7.57
N ARG A 80 0.89 4.01 -8.08
CA ARG A 80 -0.22 4.90 -7.68
C ARG A 80 -1.47 4.05 -7.50
N TYR A 81 -2.36 4.47 -6.61
CA TYR A 81 -3.69 3.87 -6.53
C TYR A 81 -4.71 4.72 -7.29
N TRP A 82 -5.82 4.13 -7.70
CA TRP A 82 -6.89 4.81 -8.43
C TRP A 82 -8.25 4.42 -7.87
N THR A 83 -9.18 5.36 -7.86
CA THR A 83 -10.55 5.15 -7.37
C THR A 83 -11.56 5.75 -8.33
N VAL A 84 -12.72 5.13 -8.42
CA VAL A 84 -13.93 5.73 -8.99
C VAL A 84 -15.04 5.69 -7.96
N GLU A 85 -15.83 6.75 -7.91
CA GLU A 85 -16.88 6.90 -6.90
C GLU A 85 -18.22 6.30 -7.32
N ASN A 86 -18.50 6.21 -8.63
CA ASN A 86 -19.77 5.72 -9.15
C ASN A 86 -19.64 4.93 -10.48
N PRO A 87 -19.74 3.58 -10.47
CA PRO A 87 -19.81 2.73 -9.27
C PRO A 87 -18.52 2.83 -8.45
N ARG A 88 -18.58 2.52 -7.15
CA ARG A 88 -17.40 2.59 -6.29
C ARG A 88 -16.46 1.42 -6.55
N TYR A 89 -15.24 1.71 -6.98
CA TYR A 89 -14.16 0.73 -7.08
C TYR A 89 -12.79 1.38 -6.90
N GLU A 90 -11.82 0.57 -6.48
CA GLU A 90 -10.45 0.98 -6.18
C GLU A 90 -9.47 -0.04 -6.76
N VAL A 91 -8.31 0.45 -7.21
CA VAL A 91 -7.16 -0.34 -7.64
C VAL A 91 -5.93 0.21 -6.91
N ASP A 92 -5.19 -0.64 -6.21
CA ASP A 92 -4.11 -0.20 -5.30
C ASP A 92 -2.80 0.13 -6.00
N PHE A 93 -2.44 -0.63 -7.03
CA PHE A 93 -1.18 -0.51 -7.78
C PHE A 93 -1.36 -0.84 -9.26
#